data_AF-A0A2S6HGV7-F1
#
_entry.id   AF-A0A2S6HGV7-F1
#
_cell.length_a   1.000
_cell.length_b   1.000
_cell.length_c   1.000
_cell.angle_alpha   90.00
_cell.angle_beta   90.00
_cell.angle_gamma   90.00
#
_symmetry.space_group_name_H-M   'P 1'
#
loop_
_entity.id
_entity.type
_entity.pdbx_description
1 polymer ?
#
loop_
_entity_poly.entity_id
_entity_poly.type
_entity_poly.pdbx_seq_one_letter_code
_entity_poly.pdbx_strand_id
1 'polypeptide(L)'
;MKKSLFLTIALLVSGNAFAATDHYVLRDGDYVRHLKVTKISDDYTVDANVDFESAADGAHCSEAISGKAKSTGENELLMKKHSESAASFCELKIKLSPNGAKIEESKDCSTFTVSKCHFSSGDKELVKVK
;
A
#
# COMPACT_ATOMS: atom_id res chain seq x y z
N MET A 1 -37.65 -33.88 -40.35
CA MET A 1 -36.99 -32.55 -40.30
C MET A 1 -37.97 -31.62 -39.59
N LYS A 2 -37.71 -30.88 -38.51
CA LYS A 2 -36.50 -30.24 -37.98
C LYS A 2 -36.66 -30.16 -36.44
N LYS A 3 -35.64 -30.54 -35.66
CA LYS A 3 -35.56 -30.24 -34.22
C LYS A 3 -34.74 -28.95 -34.10
N SER A 4 -35.37 -27.82 -33.84
CA SER A 4 -34.67 -26.57 -33.57
C SER A 4 -34.24 -26.55 -32.11
N LEU A 5 -32.98 -26.89 -31.89
CA LEU A 5 -32.30 -26.68 -30.62
C LEU A 5 -31.90 -25.20 -30.55
N PHE A 6 -32.64 -24.40 -29.79
CA PHE A 6 -32.20 -23.06 -29.42
C PHE A 6 -31.14 -23.20 -28.32
N LEU A 7 -29.87 -23.17 -28.73
CA LEU A 7 -28.74 -22.97 -27.84
C LEU A 7 -28.75 -21.50 -27.39
N THR A 8 -29.26 -21.26 -26.19
CA THR A 8 -29.11 -19.99 -25.47
C THR A 8 -27.63 -19.76 -25.20
N ILE A 9 -27.05 -18.85 -25.97
CA ILE A 9 -25.73 -18.29 -25.73
C ILE A 9 -25.85 -17.42 -24.47
N ALA A 10 -25.67 -18.03 -23.29
CA ALA A 10 -25.29 -17.30 -22.09
C ALA A 10 -23.82 -16.90 -22.26
N LEU A 11 -23.58 -15.87 -23.08
CA LEU A 11 -22.28 -15.21 -23.19
C LEU A 11 -21.92 -14.71 -21.79
N LEU A 12 -20.88 -15.32 -21.25
CA LEU A 12 -20.17 -14.91 -20.04
C LEU A 12 -19.92 -13.40 -20.10
N VAL A 13 -20.71 -12.64 -19.33
CA VAL A 13 -20.28 -11.31 -18.89
C VAL A 13 -19.25 -11.55 -17.80
N SER A 14 -18.05 -12.00 -18.19
CA SER A 14 -16.89 -11.95 -17.31
C SER A 14 -16.58 -10.47 -17.10
N GLY A 15 -17.04 -9.92 -15.97
CA GLY A 15 -16.68 -8.57 -15.57
C GLY A 15 -15.17 -8.47 -15.54
N ASN A 16 -14.60 -7.61 -16.38
CA ASN A 16 -13.17 -7.33 -16.36
C ASN A 16 -12.86 -6.72 -14.99
N ALA A 17 -12.26 -7.50 -14.10
CA ALA A 17 -11.72 -6.99 -12.85
C ALA A 17 -10.53 -6.10 -13.23
N PHE A 18 -10.75 -4.78 -13.27
CA PHE A 18 -9.68 -3.83 -13.46
C PHE A 18 -8.79 -3.86 -12.21
N ALA A 19 -7.57 -4.36 -12.39
CA ALA A 19 -6.51 -4.28 -11.40
C ALA A 19 -5.53 -3.20 -11.83
N ALA A 20 -5.29 -2.21 -10.97
CA ALA A 20 -4.26 -1.20 -11.15
C ALA A 20 -3.27 -1.30 -10.00
N THR A 21 -1.98 -1.28 -10.30
CA THR A 21 -0.93 -1.26 -9.27
C THR A 21 0.00 -0.10 -9.55
N ASP A 22 0.17 0.75 -8.55
CA ASP A 22 1.12 1.86 -8.57
C ASP A 22 2.22 1.62 -7.55
N HIS A 23 3.45 1.99 -7.93
CA HIS A 23 4.63 1.93 -7.08
C HIS A 23 5.16 3.34 -6.82
N TYR A 24 5.54 3.63 -5.59
CA TYR A 24 6.08 4.92 -5.16
C TYR A 24 7.35 4.69 -4.34
N VAL A 25 8.40 5.46 -4.60
CA VAL A 25 9.69 5.31 -3.92
C VAL A 25 10.22 6.66 -3.45
N LEU A 26 10.71 6.71 -2.22
CA LEU A 26 11.55 7.79 -1.73
C LEU A 26 12.93 7.23 -1.39
N ARG A 27 13.97 7.76 -2.03
CA ARG A 27 15.37 7.51 -1.68
C ARG A 27 15.98 8.75 -1.05
N ASP A 28 16.63 8.59 0.09
CA ASP A 28 17.28 9.65 0.84
C ASP A 28 18.60 9.13 1.42
N GLY A 29 19.69 9.26 0.64
CA GLY A 29 20.93 8.54 0.92
C GLY A 29 20.70 7.03 0.89
N ASP A 30 21.11 6.35 1.96
CA ASP A 30 20.92 4.90 2.15
C ASP A 30 19.51 4.53 2.62
N TYR A 31 18.63 5.52 2.83
CA TYR A 31 17.24 5.29 3.24
C TYR A 31 16.33 5.11 2.04
N VAL A 32 15.66 3.96 1.97
CA VAL A 32 14.68 3.65 0.92
C VAL A 32 13.32 3.38 1.56
N ARG A 33 12.31 4.12 1.12
CA ARG A 33 10.90 3.84 1.38
C ARG A 33 10.22 3.46 0.09
N HIS A 34 9.45 2.38 0.12
CA HIS A 34 8.66 1.91 -1.01
C HIS A 34 7.22 1.73 -0.59
N LEU A 35 6.29 2.22 -1.41
CA LEU A 35 4.86 2.04 -1.25
C LEU A 35 4.31 1.44 -2.54
N LYS A 36 3.59 0.34 -2.40
CA LYS A 36 2.81 -0.27 -3.47
C LYS A 36 1.33 -0.14 -3.10
N VAL A 37 0.54 0.40 -4.03
CA VAL A 37 -0.91 0.51 -3.92
C VAL A 37 -1.53 -0.28 -5.05
N THR A 38 -2.30 -1.31 -4.70
CA THR A 38 -3.05 -2.11 -5.66
C THR A 38 -4.54 -1.88 -5.46
N LYS A 39 -5.24 -1.50 -6.53
CA LYS A 39 -6.69 -1.39 -6.59
C LYS A 39 -7.24 -2.55 -7.41
N ILE A 40 -8.19 -3.31 -6.85
CA ILE A 40 -8.95 -4.35 -7.56
C ILE A 40 -10.42 -4.04 -7.34
N SER A 41 -11.13 -3.65 -8.40
CA SER A 41 -12.49 -3.11 -8.28
C SER A 41 -12.53 -1.92 -7.30
N ASP A 42 -13.25 -2.03 -6.18
CA ASP A 42 -13.36 -0.98 -5.16
C ASP A 42 -12.46 -1.22 -3.93
N ASP A 43 -11.72 -2.33 -3.91
CA ASP A 43 -10.83 -2.68 -2.82
C ASP A 43 -9.40 -2.18 -3.07
N TYR A 44 -8.79 -1.58 -2.05
CA TYR A 44 -7.37 -1.23 -2.05
C TYR A 44 -6.57 -2.18 -1.16
N THR A 45 -5.39 -2.57 -1.64
CA THR A 45 -4.35 -3.20 -0.84
C THR A 45 -3.12 -2.29 -0.86
N VAL A 46 -2.52 -2.12 0.31
CA VAL A 46 -1.32 -1.32 0.54
C VAL A 46 -0.22 -2.24 1.04
N ASP A 47 1.00 -1.99 0.57
CA ASP A 47 2.23 -2.64 0.99
C ASP A 47 3.30 -1.54 1.08
N ALA A 48 3.75 -1.27 2.29
CA ALA A 48 4.71 -0.23 2.62
C ALA A 48 5.96 -0.86 3.24
N ASN A 49 7.12 -0.49 2.73
CA ASN A 49 8.40 -1.03 3.14
C ASN A 49 9.38 0.11 3.42
N VAL A 50 10.24 -0.12 4.39
CA VAL A 50 11.36 0.75 4.72
C VAL A 50 12.61 -0.10 4.87
N ASP A 51 13.67 0.34 4.20
CA ASP A 51 14.97 -0.34 4.20
C ASP A 51 16.07 0.72 4.27
N PHE A 52 16.98 0.58 5.24
CA PHE A 52 18.20 1.37 5.31
C PHE A 52 19.30 0.69 6.12
N GLU A 53 20.53 1.10 5.84
CA GLU A 53 21.71 0.81 6.64
C GLU A 53 22.44 2.12 6.93
N SER A 54 22.51 2.51 8.20
CA SER A 54 23.15 3.74 8.65
C SER A 54 24.66 3.52 8.81
N ALA A 55 25.45 4.14 7.96
CA ALA A 55 26.91 4.11 8.06
C ALA A 55 27.44 4.80 9.34
N ALA A 56 26.67 5.68 9.97
CA ALA A 56 27.12 6.49 11.11
C ALA A 56 27.10 5.74 12.45
N ASP A 57 26.08 4.90 12.68
CA ASP A 57 25.87 4.16 13.93
C ASP A 57 25.66 2.66 13.71
N GLY A 58 25.79 2.17 12.48
CA GLY A 58 25.57 0.76 12.11
C GLY A 58 24.11 0.31 12.26
N ALA A 59 23.17 1.23 12.43
CA ALA A 59 21.77 0.89 12.57
C ALA A 59 21.21 0.37 11.25
N HIS A 60 20.57 -0.80 11.29
CA HIS A 60 19.88 -1.39 10.15
C HIS A 60 18.38 -1.44 10.40
N CYS A 61 17.61 -1.25 9.34
CA CYS A 61 16.18 -1.37 9.31
C CYS A 61 15.76 -2.05 8.00
N SER A 62 14.92 -3.06 8.09
CA SER A 62 14.26 -3.67 6.94
C SER A 62 12.90 -4.18 7.41
N GLU A 63 11.88 -3.33 7.31
CA GLU A 63 10.53 -3.60 7.82
C GLU A 63 9.48 -3.42 6.73
N ALA A 64 8.44 -4.24 6.80
CA ALA A 64 7.36 -4.29 5.84
C ALA A 64 6.01 -4.35 6.56
N ILE A 65 5.04 -3.59 6.07
CA ILE A 65 3.66 -3.66 6.54
C ILE A 65 2.70 -3.68 5.36
N SER A 66 1.75 -4.61 5.39
CA SER A 66 0.77 -4.77 4.32
C SER A 66 -0.62 -5.10 4.83
N GLY A 67 -1.62 -4.74 4.04
CA GLY A 67 -3.01 -5.04 4.34
C GLY A 67 -4.00 -4.26 3.49
N LYS A 68 -5.28 -4.50 3.78
CA LYS A 68 -6.38 -3.79 3.10
C LYS A 68 -6.40 -2.32 3.53
N ALA A 69 -6.69 -1.45 2.57
CA ALA A 69 -6.91 -0.04 2.79
C ALA A 69 -8.31 0.36 2.31
N LYS A 70 -8.85 1.41 2.91
CA LYS A 70 -10.12 2.02 2.49
C LYS A 70 -9.85 3.41 1.96
N SER A 71 -10.56 3.82 0.92
CA SER A 71 -10.58 5.22 0.51
C SER A 71 -11.30 6.06 1.59
N THR A 72 -10.68 7.15 2.01
CA THR A 72 -11.24 8.12 2.96
C THR A 72 -11.53 9.48 2.33
N GLY A 73 -11.15 9.64 1.06
CA GLY A 73 -11.32 10.83 0.24
C GLY A 73 -10.90 10.55 -1.20
N GLU A 74 -10.96 11.56 -2.06
CA GLU A 74 -10.69 11.42 -3.49
C GLU A 74 -9.31 10.79 -3.78
N ASN A 75 -8.27 11.19 -3.05
CA ASN A 75 -6.91 10.70 -3.20
C ASN A 75 -6.31 10.23 -1.87
N GLU A 76 -7.15 9.80 -0.94
CA GLU A 76 -6.71 9.39 0.40
C GLU A 76 -7.08 7.94 0.68
N LEU A 77 -6.11 7.19 1.19
CA LEU A 77 -6.28 5.82 1.65
C LEU A 77 -5.90 5.71 3.13
N LEU A 78 -6.65 4.89 3.86
CA LEU A 78 -6.35 4.52 5.23
C LEU A 78 -6.19 3.01 5.32
N MET A 79 -4.98 2.58 5.65
CA MET A 79 -4.65 1.20 5.99
C MET A 79 -4.59 1.06 7.51
N LYS A 80 -5.19 0.00 8.05
CA LYS A 80 -5.11 -0.33 9.48
C LYS A 80 -4.67 -1.78 9.64
N LYS A 81 -3.59 -1.99 10.37
CA LYS A 81 -3.08 -3.32 10.73
C LYS A 81 -3.15 -3.49 12.23
N HIS A 82 -3.87 -4.51 12.69
CA HIS A 82 -3.91 -4.87 14.10
C HIS A 82 -2.61 -5.55 14.52
N SER A 83 -2.14 -5.24 15.73
CA SER A 83 -0.96 -5.90 16.30
C SER A 83 -1.29 -7.33 16.69
N GLU A 84 -0.36 -8.25 16.48
CA GLU A 84 -0.54 -9.63 16.92
C GLU A 84 -0.31 -9.80 18.43
N SER A 85 0.40 -8.84 19.05
CA SER A 85 0.86 -8.91 20.45
C SER A 85 0.23 -7.86 21.36
N ALA A 86 -0.46 -6.86 20.82
CA ALA A 86 -1.05 -5.76 21.57
C ALA A 86 -2.43 -5.35 21.04
N ALA A 87 -3.23 -4.69 21.88
CA ALA A 87 -4.52 -4.11 21.50
C ALA A 87 -4.33 -2.74 20.81
N SER A 88 -3.43 -2.66 19.83
CA SER A 88 -3.07 -1.45 19.10
C SER A 88 -3.16 -1.67 17.59
N PHE A 89 -3.31 -0.57 16.84
CA PHE A 89 -3.35 -0.59 15.39
C PHE A 89 -2.27 0.35 14.82
N CYS A 90 -1.42 -0.18 13.94
CA CYS A 90 -0.65 0.68 13.06
C CYS A 90 -1.59 1.19 11.96
N GLU A 91 -1.70 2.50 11.85
CA GLU A 91 -2.47 3.16 10.81
C GLU A 91 -1.53 3.86 9.85
N LEU A 92 -1.68 3.61 8.55
CA LEU A 92 -1.02 4.38 7.51
C LEU A 92 -2.07 5.20 6.76
N LYS A 93 -1.96 6.53 6.86
CA LYS A 93 -2.70 7.49 6.04
C LYS A 93 -1.85 7.81 4.82
N ILE A 94 -2.37 7.50 3.65
CA ILE A 94 -1.67 7.65 2.38
C ILE A 94 -2.42 8.70 1.57
N LYS A 95 -1.72 9.78 1.23
CA LYS A 95 -2.21 10.82 0.33
C LYS A 95 -1.54 10.63 -1.02
N LEU A 96 -2.34 10.31 -2.03
CA LEU A 96 -1.88 10.11 -3.40
C LEU A 96 -1.91 11.44 -4.16
N SER A 97 -0.94 11.62 -5.05
CA SER A 97 -0.90 12.69 -6.04
C SER A 97 -0.68 12.07 -7.42
N PRO A 98 -0.85 12.81 -8.53
CA PRO A 98 -0.62 12.27 -9.86
C PRO A 98 0.79 11.68 -10.06
N ASN A 99 1.78 12.19 -9.32
CA ASN A 99 3.20 11.85 -9.48
C ASN A 99 3.82 11.26 -8.21
N GLY A 100 3.07 11.07 -7.13
CA GLY A 100 3.65 10.73 -5.86
C GLY A 100 2.68 10.30 -4.78
N ALA A 101 3.23 10.03 -3.60
CA ALA A 101 2.47 9.69 -2.42
C ALA A 101 3.15 10.23 -1.15
N LYS A 102 2.36 10.60 -0.15
CA LYS A 102 2.82 10.88 1.21
C LYS A 102 2.23 9.87 2.19
N ILE A 103 3.04 9.46 3.16
CA ILE A 103 2.63 8.52 4.21
C ILE A 103 2.75 9.21 5.56
N GLU A 104 1.65 9.22 6.30
CA GLU A 104 1.63 9.55 7.74
C GLU A 104 1.31 8.26 8.51
N GLU A 105 2.06 7.98 9.57
CA GLU A 105 1.86 6.79 10.41
C GLU A 105 1.34 7.15 11.80
N SER A 106 0.54 6.28 12.41
CA SER A 106 0.15 6.43 13.82
C SER A 106 1.34 6.16 14.74
N LYS A 107 1.31 6.74 15.95
CA LYS A 107 2.33 6.49 16.99
C LYS A 107 2.45 5.00 17.34
N ASP A 108 1.34 4.28 17.24
CA ASP A 108 1.25 2.85 17.52
C ASP A 108 2.00 1.99 16.52
N CYS A 109 2.41 2.51 15.34
CA CYS A 109 3.26 1.78 14.41
C CYS A 109 4.64 1.43 15.00
N SER A 110 5.11 2.18 16.01
CA SER A 110 6.32 1.84 16.76
C SER A 110 6.25 0.51 17.54
N THR A 111 5.04 -0.06 17.74
CA THR A 111 4.90 -1.41 18.29
C THR A 111 5.00 -2.52 17.24
N PHE A 112 5.05 -2.15 15.95
CA PHE A 112 5.12 -3.06 14.80
C PHE A 112 6.49 -3.05 14.13
N THR A 113 7.29 -2.02 14.37
CA THR A 113 8.61 -1.85 13.78
C THR A 113 9.67 -1.80 14.86
N VAL A 114 10.91 -2.18 14.55
CA VAL A 114 12.03 -1.80 15.43
C VAL A 114 12.09 -0.27 15.51
N SER A 115 12.36 0.29 16.69
CA SER A 115 12.14 1.72 17.04
C SER A 115 12.73 2.78 16.09
N LYS A 116 13.60 2.40 15.15
CA LYS A 116 14.22 3.27 14.15
C LYS A 116 13.57 3.20 12.75
N CYS A 117 12.61 2.31 12.55
CA CYS A 117 11.92 2.07 11.28
C CYS A 117 10.59 2.83 11.25
N HIS A 118 10.50 3.84 10.38
CA HIS A 118 9.31 4.65 10.19
C HIS A 118 8.88 4.57 8.71
N PHE A 119 7.63 4.18 8.48
CA PHE A 119 6.99 4.19 7.16
C PHE A 119 6.65 5.62 6.72
N SER A 120 6.47 6.54 7.67
CA SER A 120 6.24 7.95 7.40
C SER A 120 7.30 8.54 6.45
N SER A 121 6.85 9.34 5.49
CA SER A 121 7.73 10.08 4.58
C SER A 121 8.10 11.48 5.09
N GLY A 122 7.56 11.89 6.24
CA GLY A 122 7.73 13.24 6.78
C GLY A 122 7.28 14.30 5.77
N ASP A 123 8.10 15.32 5.57
CA ASP A 123 7.81 16.40 4.62
C ASP A 123 8.04 16.02 3.15
N LYS A 124 8.75 14.90 2.91
CA LYS A 124 9.11 14.41 1.57
C LYS A 124 7.97 13.60 0.96
N GLU A 125 7.98 13.52 -0.36
CA GLU A 125 7.01 12.76 -1.15
C GLU A 125 7.72 11.56 -1.79
N LEU A 126 7.09 10.38 -1.76
CA LEU A 126 7.51 9.23 -2.54
C LEU A 126 7.13 9.49 -4.00
N VAL A 127 8.07 9.32 -4.92
CA VAL A 127 7.86 9.56 -6.35
C VAL A 127 7.28 8.31 -6.99
N LYS A 128 6.23 8.46 -7.80
CA LYS A 128 5.63 7.38 -8.57
C LYS A 128 6.62 6.84 -9.60
N VAL A 129 6.82 5.53 -9.60
CA VAL A 129 7.68 4.80 -10.55
C VAL A 129 6.78 4.22 -11.64
N LYS A 130 7.19 4.39 -12.90
CA LYS A 130 6.47 3.87 -14.09
C LYS A 130 6.92 2.46 -14.43
#